data_AF-A0A9D7NAS6-F1
#
_entry.id   AF-A0A9D7NAS6-F1
#
_cell.length_a   1.000
_cell.length_b   1.000
_cell.length_c   1.000
_cell.angle_alpha   90.00
_cell.angle_beta   90.00
_cell.angle_gamma   90.00
#
_symmetry.space_group_name_H-M   'P 1'
#
loop_
_entity.id
_entity.type
_entity.pdbx_description
1 polymer ?
#
loop_
_entity_poly.entity_id
_entity_poly.type
_entity_poly.pdbx_seq_one_letter_code
_entity_poly.pdbx_strand_id
1 'polypeptide(L)'
;MFGKLFANNKSKDSAAPTDFSVLGIDMHSHLVPGIDDGAKTLEESLTLIRGLIKLGYSGAITTPHVMGDYYPNTGATIQDGWEELQRALRKEGLSFRLEA
;
A
#
# COMPACT_ATOMS: atom_id res chain seq x y z
N MET A 1 30.44 2.52 32.60
CA MET A 1 30.33 3.80 31.84
C MET A 1 29.66 3.61 30.47
N PHE A 2 28.72 2.67 30.29
CA PHE A 2 28.09 2.38 28.98
C PHE A 2 26.54 2.32 29.00
N GLY A 3 25.89 2.51 30.16
CA GLY A 3 24.42 2.37 30.29
C GLY A 3 23.58 3.52 29.74
N LYS A 4 24.17 4.50 29.05
CA LYS A 4 23.47 5.69 28.53
C LYS A 4 23.40 5.76 27.00
N LEU A 5 23.98 4.80 26.26
CA LEU A 5 23.91 4.80 24.79
C LEU A 5 22.55 4.36 24.23
N PHE A 6 21.72 3.65 25.01
CA PHE A 6 20.40 3.19 24.58
C PHE A 6 19.26 3.74 25.46
N ALA A 7 19.48 4.90 26.09
CA ALA A 7 18.44 5.58 26.84
C ALA A 7 17.36 6.10 25.88
N ASN A 8 16.40 5.22 25.57
CA ASN A 8 14.98 5.50 25.37
C ASN A 8 14.68 6.83 24.67
N ASN A 9 15.06 6.95 23.40
CA ASN A 9 14.46 7.93 22.52
C ASN A 9 13.11 7.37 22.06
N LYS A 10 12.11 7.36 22.95
CA LYS A 10 10.73 7.32 22.48
C LYS A 10 10.50 8.64 21.76
N SER A 11 10.68 8.67 20.45
CA SER A 11 10.14 9.76 19.65
C SER A 11 8.66 9.84 20.01
N LYS A 12 8.28 10.96 20.62
CA LYS A 12 6.89 11.35 20.72
C LYS A 12 6.44 11.65 19.30
N ASP A 13 5.99 10.63 18.58
CA ASP A 13 5.24 10.83 17.34
C ASP A 13 3.92 11.49 17.73
N SER A 14 3.96 12.81 17.78
CA SER A 14 2.87 13.69 18.24
C SER A 14 2.53 14.75 17.20
N ALA A 15 2.89 14.51 15.93
CA ALA A 15 2.19 15.17 14.85
C ALA A 15 0.76 14.63 14.82
N ALA A 16 -0.23 15.52 14.76
CA ALA A 16 -1.60 15.13 14.44
C ALA A 16 -1.59 14.23 13.19
N PRO A 17 -2.50 13.25 13.06
CA PRO A 17 -2.55 12.41 11.87
C PRO A 17 -2.60 13.30 10.64
N THR A 18 -1.62 13.18 9.75
CA THR A 18 -1.64 13.92 8.49
C THR A 18 -2.85 13.46 7.71
N ASP A 19 -3.80 14.35 7.50
CA ASP A 19 -5.01 14.10 6.74
C ASP A 19 -4.84 14.63 5.32
N PHE A 20 -4.76 13.71 4.36
CA PHE A 20 -4.65 13.97 2.93
C PHE A 20 -5.98 13.77 2.20
N SER A 21 -7.11 13.76 2.89
CA SER A 21 -8.45 13.57 2.29
C SER A 21 -8.76 14.53 1.14
N VAL A 22 -8.16 15.72 1.12
CA VAL A 22 -8.26 16.69 0.01
C VAL A 22 -7.70 16.17 -1.32
N LEU A 23 -6.76 15.22 -1.30
CA LEU A 23 -6.20 14.59 -2.50
C LEU A 23 -7.13 13.51 -3.06
N GLY A 24 -7.89 12.83 -2.19
CA GLY A 24 -8.89 11.84 -2.56
C GLY A 24 -8.30 10.50 -2.99
N ILE A 25 -7.67 10.43 -4.16
CA ILE A 25 -7.16 9.20 -4.79
C ILE A 25 -5.65 9.28 -4.94
N ASP A 26 -4.94 8.24 -4.54
CA ASP A 26 -3.53 8.06 -4.86
C ASP A 26 -3.37 7.61 -6.31
N MET A 27 -2.61 8.34 -7.13
CA MET A 27 -2.55 8.07 -8.57
C MET A 27 -1.43 7.11 -8.98
N HIS A 28 -0.51 6.77 -8.07
CA HIS A 28 0.65 5.95 -8.40
C HIS A 28 1.05 5.10 -7.21
N SER A 29 0.84 3.79 -7.32
CA SER A 29 1.12 2.85 -6.24
C SER A 29 1.44 1.45 -6.75
N HIS A 30 2.16 0.68 -5.94
CA HIS A 30 2.55 -0.69 -6.21
C HIS A 30 1.87 -1.63 -5.21
N LEU A 31 0.55 -1.78 -5.39
CA LEU A 31 -0.31 -2.50 -4.44
C LEU A 31 -0.62 -3.93 -4.89
N VAL A 32 -0.44 -4.28 -6.17
CA VAL A 32 -0.69 -5.66 -6.63
C VAL A 32 0.34 -6.61 -6.01
N PRO A 33 -0.07 -7.66 -5.28
CA PRO A 33 0.84 -8.47 -4.49
C PRO A 33 1.77 -9.33 -5.36
N GLY A 34 3.07 -9.27 -5.07
CA GLY A 34 4.07 -10.24 -5.52
C GLY A 34 4.54 -10.08 -6.97
N ILE A 35 4.15 -9.01 -7.66
CA ILE A 35 4.45 -8.83 -9.09
C ILE A 35 5.60 -7.85 -9.39
N ASP A 36 5.99 -7.01 -8.44
CA ASP A 36 7.12 -6.08 -8.58
C ASP A 36 7.81 -5.75 -7.24
N ASP A 37 8.49 -4.61 -7.14
CA ASP A 37 9.16 -4.12 -5.92
C ASP A 37 8.23 -3.57 -4.84
N GLY A 38 6.93 -3.45 -5.10
CA GLY A 38 5.93 -3.08 -4.10
C GLY A 38 5.60 -4.18 -3.11
N ALA A 39 4.31 -4.33 -2.80
CA ALA A 39 3.83 -5.33 -1.86
C ALA A 39 4.21 -6.76 -2.30
N LYS A 40 4.84 -7.53 -1.42
CA LYS A 40 5.26 -8.92 -1.72
C LYS A 40 4.18 -9.94 -1.44
N THR A 41 3.24 -9.60 -0.56
CA THR A 41 2.14 -10.47 -0.16
C THR A 41 0.81 -9.72 -0.15
N LEU A 42 -0.28 -10.47 -0.17
CA LEU A 42 -1.63 -9.92 -0.04
C LEU A 42 -1.80 -9.16 1.29
N GLU A 43 -1.24 -9.67 2.39
CA GLU A 43 -1.32 -8.99 3.70
C GLU A 43 -0.53 -7.68 3.74
N GLU A 44 0.63 -7.63 3.08
CA GLU A 44 1.37 -6.38 2.92
C GLU A 44 0.56 -5.35 2.13
N SER A 45 -0.09 -5.78 1.05
CA SER A 45 -0.97 -4.93 0.23
C SER A 45 -2.10 -4.33 1.07
N LEU A 46 -2.77 -5.17 1.87
CA LEU A 46 -3.83 -4.73 2.79
C LEU A 46 -3.30 -3.78 3.87
N THR A 47 -2.11 -4.04 4.39
CA THR A 47 -1.45 -3.15 5.37
C THR A 47 -1.18 -1.77 4.79
N LEU A 48 -0.67 -1.70 3.55
CA LEU A 48 -0.45 -0.43 2.83
C LEU A 48 -1.77 0.32 2.61
N ILE A 49 -2.82 -0.39 2.16
CA ILE A 49 -4.14 0.20 1.93
C ILE A 49 -4.76 0.74 3.23
N ARG A 50 -4.67 0.01 4.34
CA ARG A 50 -5.10 0.51 5.66
C ARG A 50 -4.33 1.77 6.06
N GLY A 51 -3.04 1.84 5.72
CA GLY A 51 -2.21 3.03 5.86
C GLY A 51 -2.74 4.22 5.04
N LEU A 52 -3.05 4.01 3.76
CA LEU A 52 -3.63 5.03 2.88
C LEU A 52 -4.99 5.54 3.41
N ILE A 53 -5.86 4.64 3.87
CA ILE A 53 -7.14 5.01 4.52
C ILE A 53 -6.90 5.87 5.75
N LYS A 54 -5.94 5.47 6.62
CA LYS A 54 -5.59 6.24 7.83
C LYS A 54 -5.05 7.64 7.49
N LEU A 55 -4.40 7.77 6.35
CA LEU A 55 -3.91 9.03 5.79
C LEU A 55 -5.00 9.86 5.09
N GLY A 56 -6.24 9.37 5.01
CA GLY A 56 -7.39 10.09 4.44
C GLY A 56 -7.69 9.76 2.98
N TYR A 57 -6.93 8.88 2.32
CA TYR A 57 -7.23 8.48 0.94
C TYR A 57 -8.48 7.61 0.86
N SER A 58 -9.30 7.89 -0.14
CA SER A 58 -10.51 7.13 -0.48
C SER A 58 -10.26 6.00 -1.49
N GLY A 59 -9.09 5.98 -2.13
CA GLY A 59 -8.73 5.00 -3.14
C GLY A 59 -7.35 5.20 -3.73
N ALA A 60 -6.99 4.32 -4.64
CA ALA A 60 -5.74 4.36 -5.40
C ALA A 60 -5.90 3.80 -6.82
N ILE A 61 -5.07 4.29 -7.74
CA ILE A 61 -4.76 3.69 -9.04
C ILE A 61 -3.42 2.98 -8.86
N THR A 62 -3.41 1.65 -8.95
CA THR A 62 -2.17 0.87 -8.88
C THR A 62 -1.53 0.80 -10.26
N THR A 63 -0.24 1.06 -10.31
CA THR A 63 0.54 1.21 -11.54
C THR A 63 1.79 0.33 -11.46
N PRO A 64 1.62 -1.01 -11.43
CA PRO A 64 2.74 -1.92 -11.29
C PRO A 64 3.71 -1.80 -12.46
N HIS A 65 4.97 -2.15 -12.23
CA HIS A 65 5.98 -2.06 -13.27
C HIS A 65 5.73 -3.06 -14.40
N VAL A 66 5.81 -2.59 -15.65
CA VAL A 66 5.80 -3.41 -16.87
C VAL A 66 7.15 -3.23 -17.55
N MET A 67 8.13 -4.05 -17.17
CA MET A 67 9.51 -3.96 -17.66
C MET A 67 10.00 -5.36 -17.99
N GLY A 68 9.84 -5.81 -19.24
CA GLY A 68 10.03 -7.22 -19.63
C GLY A 68 11.28 -7.93 -19.08
N ASP A 69 12.40 -7.22 -18.98
CA ASP A 69 13.67 -7.78 -18.49
C ASP A 69 13.82 -7.83 -16.96
N TYR A 70 13.00 -7.08 -16.21
CA TYR A 70 13.11 -6.93 -14.75
C TYR A 70 11.81 -7.30 -14.00
N TYR A 71 10.67 -6.84 -14.52
CA TYR A 71 9.32 -7.19 -14.11
C TYR A 71 8.50 -7.63 -15.33
N PRO A 72 8.48 -8.93 -15.66
CA PRO A 72 7.80 -9.47 -16.84
C PRO A 72 6.27 -9.52 -16.65
N ASN A 73 5.70 -8.46 -16.06
CA ASN A 73 4.28 -8.33 -15.84
C ASN A 73 3.55 -8.16 -17.16
N THR A 74 2.44 -8.88 -17.30
CA THR A 74 1.53 -8.80 -18.44
C THR A 74 0.18 -8.27 -17.96
N GLY A 75 -0.68 -7.86 -18.89
CA GLY A 75 -2.05 -7.49 -18.54
C GLY A 75 -2.78 -8.60 -17.75
N ALA A 76 -2.52 -9.87 -18.07
CA ALA A 76 -3.11 -11.00 -17.37
C ALA A 76 -2.61 -11.12 -15.92
N THR A 77 -1.29 -11.06 -15.70
CA THR A 77 -0.73 -11.20 -14.34
C THR A 77 -1.14 -10.04 -13.43
N ILE A 78 -1.23 -8.82 -14.01
CA ILE A 78 -1.73 -7.64 -13.29
C ILE A 78 -3.21 -7.82 -12.95
N GLN A 79 -4.03 -8.25 -13.91
CA GLN A 79 -5.47 -8.45 -13.70
C GLN A 79 -5.73 -9.50 -12.61
N ASP A 80 -5.05 -10.64 -12.64
CA ASP A 80 -5.24 -11.73 -11.67
C ASP A 80 -4.94 -11.25 -10.24
N GLY A 81 -3.80 -10.58 -10.04
CA GLY A 81 -3.42 -10.04 -8.73
C GLY A 81 -4.32 -8.87 -8.29
N TRP A 82 -4.76 -8.03 -9.21
CA TRP A 82 -5.72 -6.96 -8.93
C TRP A 82 -7.07 -7.53 -8.47
N GLU A 83 -7.58 -8.58 -9.12
CA GLU A 83 -8.82 -9.23 -8.72
C GLU A 83 -8.70 -9.94 -7.37
N GLU A 84 -7.54 -10.54 -7.07
CA GLU A 84 -7.24 -11.12 -5.76
C GLU A 84 -7.31 -10.05 -4.66
N LEU A 85 -6.63 -8.93 -4.86
CA LEU A 85 -6.63 -7.82 -3.93
C LEU A 85 -8.04 -7.23 -3.73
N GLN A 86 -8.78 -7.03 -4.83
CA GLN A 86 -10.18 -6.60 -4.81
C GLN A 86 -11.09 -7.54 -4.00
N ARG A 87 -10.93 -8.86 -4.15
CA ARG A 87 -11.67 -9.84 -3.34
C ARG A 87 -11.32 -9.73 -1.86
N ALA A 88 -10.04 -9.53 -1.55
CA ALA A 88 -9.58 -9.38 -0.16
C ALA A 88 -10.14 -8.11 0.50
N LEU A 89 -10.13 -6.97 -0.20
CA LEU A 89 -10.74 -5.72 0.29
C LEU A 89 -12.21 -5.90 0.63
N ARG A 90 -12.98 -6.56 -0.25
CA ARG A 90 -14.39 -6.88 0.00
C ARG A 90 -14.57 -7.81 1.20
N LYS A 91 -13.72 -8.83 1.34
CA LYS A 91 -13.77 -9.78 2.45
C LYS A 91 -13.52 -9.11 3.80
N GLU A 92 -12.62 -8.12 3.84
CA GLU A 92 -12.33 -7.35 5.06
C GLU A 92 -13.28 -6.19 5.33
N GLY A 93 -14.18 -5.88 4.39
CA GLY A 93 -15.07 -4.73 4.50
C GLY A 93 -14.36 -3.39 4.42
N LEU A 94 -13.19 -3.33 3.76
CA LEU A 94 -12.45 -2.09 3.55
C LEU A 94 -13.09 -1.29 2.41
N SER A 95 -13.66 -0.13 2.75
CA SER A 95 -14.18 0.83 1.77
C SER A 95 -13.03 1.64 1.15
N PHE A 96 -12.38 1.06 0.12
CA PHE A 96 -11.28 1.69 -0.62
C PHE A 96 -11.45 1.43 -2.11
N ARG A 97 -11.48 2.49 -2.93
CA ARG A 97 -11.62 2.38 -4.38
C ARG A 97 -10.27 2.03 -5.01
N LEU A 98 -10.13 0.83 -5.55
CA LEU A 98 -8.90 0.40 -6.22
C LEU A 98 -9.12 0.26 -7.74
N GLU A 99 -8.25 0.86 -8.53
CA GLU A 99 -8.21 0.80 -10.00
C GLU A 99 -6.81 0.38 -10.47
N ALA A 100 -6.70 -0.19 -11.67
CA ALA A 100 -5.45 -0.65 -12.30
C ALA A 100 -5.47 -0.38 -13.80
#